data_AF-A0AAP5H701-F1
#
_entry.id   AF-A0AAP5H701-F1
#
_cell.length_a   1.000
_cell.length_b   1.000
_cell.length_c   1.000
_cell.angle_alpha   90.00
_cell.angle_beta   90.00
_cell.angle_gamma   90.00
#
_symmetry.space_group_name_H-M   'P 1'
#
loop_
_entity.id
_entity.type
_entity.pdbx_description
1 polymer ?
#
loop_
_entity_poly.entity_id
_entity_poly.type
_entity_poly.pdbx_seq_one_letter_code
_entity_poly.pdbx_strand_id
1 'polypeptide(L)'
;MLSWMLALAVLFLLSEAAAAGDPAIALDKPRLAQAPEPLCFCWNDGRKIAEGAKSCIRTTQGRRVATCGRVVNMMSWEVTETACPQS
;
A
#
# COMPACT_ATOMS: atom_id res chain seq x y z
N MET A 1 25.87 52.46 19.31
CA MET A 1 25.55 51.26 20.14
C MET A 1 24.37 50.47 19.60
N LEU A 2 23.18 51.06 19.37
CA LEU A 2 21.98 50.33 18.91
C LEU A 2 22.15 49.58 17.58
N SER A 3 22.83 50.19 16.60
CA SER A 3 23.12 49.56 15.30
C SER A 3 24.03 48.32 15.43
N TRP A 4 24.94 48.32 16.41
CA TRP A 4 25.85 47.19 16.63
C TRP A 4 25.13 46.02 17.32
N MET A 5 24.20 46.33 18.24
CA MET A 5 23.33 45.33 18.87
C MET A 5 22.39 44.67 17.87
N LEU A 6 21.85 45.43 16.91
CA LEU A 6 21.03 44.87 15.82
C LEU A 6 21.84 43.94 14.91
N ALA A 7 23.07 44.32 14.56
CA ALA A 7 23.94 43.48 13.75
C ALA A 7 24.27 42.14 14.45
N LEU A 8 24.54 42.19 15.76
CA LEU A 8 24.80 40.99 16.56
C LEU A 8 23.57 40.09 16.69
N ALA A 9 22.38 40.67 16.86
CA ALA A 9 21.13 39.91 16.91
C ALA A 9 20.84 39.19 15.58
N VAL A 10 21.09 39.84 14.44
CA VAL A 10 20.94 39.22 13.12
C VAL A 10 21.92 38.06 12.92
N LEU A 11 23.19 38.23 13.32
CA LEU A 11 24.20 37.17 13.23
C LEU A 11 23.86 35.95 14.09
N PHE A 12 23.24 36.17 15.26
CA PHE A 12 22.81 35.10 16.16
C PHE A 12 21.67 34.28 15.55
N LEU A 13 20.65 34.96 15.01
CA LEU A 13 19.50 34.31 14.35
C LEU A 13 19.89 33.50 13.10
N LEU A 14 20.91 33.94 12.36
CA LEU A 14 21.41 33.22 11.19
C LEU A 14 22.16 31.93 11.55
N SER A 15 22.79 31.88 12.74
CA SER A 15 23.53 30.69 13.20
C SER A 15 22.62 29.54 13.60
N GLU A 16 21.43 29.83 14.15
CA GLU A 16 20.49 28.80 14.59
C GLU A 16 19.83 28.05 13.41
N ALA A 17 19.58 28.74 12.29
CA ALA A 17 18.97 28.14 11.11
C ALA A 17 19.86 27.09 10.42
N ALA A 18 21.18 27.19 10.56
CA ALA A 18 22.13 26.27 9.91
C ALA A 18 22.23 24.91 10.62
N ALA A 19 21.87 24.83 11.91
CA ALA A 19 22.02 23.62 12.72
C ALA A 19 20.80 22.68 12.69
N ALA A 20 19.68 23.09 12.08
CA ALA A 20 18.40 22.36 12.10
C ALA A 20 18.23 21.35 10.95
N GLY A 21 19.24 21.14 10.11
CA GLY A 21 19.17 20.18 9.02
C GLY A 21 19.49 18.77 9.51
N ASP A 22 18.48 17.90 9.62
CA ASP A 22 18.70 16.47 9.83
C ASP A 22 19.56 15.89 8.68
N PRO A 23 20.57 15.06 8.97
CA PRO A 23 21.40 14.46 7.94
C PRO A 23 20.56 13.48 7.11
N ALA A 24 20.71 13.54 5.78
CA ALA A 24 20.09 12.56 4.90
C ALA A 24 20.71 11.17 5.13
N ILE A 25 19.97 10.28 5.81
CA ILE A 25 20.34 8.87 5.98
C ILE A 25 19.85 8.08 4.76
N ALA A 26 20.75 7.33 4.13
CA ALA A 26 20.39 6.44 3.03
C ALA A 26 19.46 5.32 3.54
N LEU A 27 18.34 5.11 2.83
CA LEU A 27 17.46 3.97 3.12
C LEU A 27 18.19 2.66 2.82
N ASP A 28 17.95 1.66 3.67
CA ASP A 28 18.38 0.28 3.41
C ASP A 28 17.88 -0.21 2.05
N LYS A 29 18.67 -1.08 1.42
CA LYS A 29 18.28 -1.68 0.14
C LYS A 29 16.95 -2.44 0.32
N PRO A 30 16.09 -2.49 -0.72
CA PRO A 30 14.88 -3.29 -0.66
C PRO A 30 15.23 -4.74 -0.31
N ARG A 31 14.66 -5.26 0.78
CA ARG A 31 14.69 -6.70 1.06
C ARG A 31 14.06 -7.39 -0.14
N LEU A 32 14.76 -8.38 -0.73
CA LEU A 32 14.21 -9.18 -1.82
C LEU A 32 12.88 -9.76 -1.34
N ALA A 33 11.78 -9.24 -1.88
CA ALA A 33 10.45 -9.73 -1.54
C ALA A 33 10.41 -11.23 -1.88
N GLN A 34 9.93 -12.03 -0.93
CA GLN A 34 9.51 -13.40 -1.19
C GLN A 34 8.64 -13.39 -2.46
N ALA A 35 8.90 -14.31 -3.40
CA ALA A 35 8.38 -14.43 -4.78
C ALA A 35 7.22 -13.48 -5.14
N PRO A 36 7.27 -12.78 -6.30
CA PRO A 36 6.35 -11.68 -6.61
C PRO A 36 4.90 -12.11 -6.43
N GLU A 37 4.29 -11.66 -5.33
CA GLU A 37 2.88 -11.87 -5.08
C GLU A 37 2.09 -11.16 -6.19
N PRO A 38 0.97 -11.72 -6.65
CA PRO A 38 0.16 -11.05 -7.65
C PRO A 38 -0.22 -9.65 -7.14
N LEU A 39 0.03 -8.61 -7.95
CA LEU A 39 -0.22 -7.22 -7.56
C LEU A 39 -1.72 -6.93 -7.38
N CYS A 40 -2.57 -7.59 -8.19
CA CYS A 40 -4.02 -7.50 -8.12
C CYS A 40 -4.60 -8.89 -7.85
N PHE A 41 -5.20 -9.06 -6.68
CA PHE A 41 -5.65 -10.36 -6.21
C PHE A 41 -6.87 -10.27 -5.30
N CYS A 42 -7.56 -11.40 -5.19
CA CYS A 42 -8.65 -11.62 -4.27
C CYS A 42 -8.24 -12.69 -3.26
N TRP A 43 -8.79 -12.62 -2.05
CA TRP A 43 -8.59 -13.68 -1.05
C TRP A 43 -9.67 -14.75 -1.17
N ASN A 44 -9.26 -16.02 -1.17
CA ASN A 44 -10.15 -17.15 -0.96
C ASN A 44 -9.46 -18.23 -0.13
N ASP A 45 -10.09 -18.69 0.95
CA ASP A 45 -9.58 -19.77 1.82
C ASP A 45 -8.07 -19.60 2.19
N GLY A 46 -7.66 -18.38 2.53
CA GLY A 46 -6.28 -18.06 2.92
C GLY A 46 -5.27 -18.01 1.77
N ARG A 47 -5.73 -18.05 0.51
CA ARG A 47 -4.89 -17.97 -0.69
C ARG A 47 -5.17 -16.71 -1.48
N LYS A 48 -4.12 -16.15 -2.07
CA LYS A 48 -4.20 -15.05 -3.05
C LYS A 48 -4.54 -15.63 -4.42
N ILE A 49 -5.63 -15.16 -5.00
CA ILE A 49 -6.12 -15.56 -6.32
C ILE A 49 -5.90 -14.39 -7.26
N ALA A 50 -5.16 -14.61 -8.35
CA ALA A 50 -4.86 -13.57 -9.32
C ALA A 50 -6.13 -13.03 -10.00
N GLU A 51 -6.08 -11.77 -10.41
CA GLU A 51 -7.09 -11.16 -11.29
C GLU A 51 -7.35 -12.03 -12.54
N GLY A 52 -8.62 -12.13 -12.94
CA GLY A 52 -9.10 -12.96 -14.05
C GLY A 52 -9.27 -14.44 -13.70
N ALA A 53 -8.66 -14.94 -12.61
CA ALA A 53 -8.84 -16.32 -12.19
C ALA A 53 -10.22 -16.55 -11.57
N LYS A 54 -10.74 -17.77 -11.74
CA LYS A 54 -12.01 -18.21 -11.16
C LYS A 54 -11.80 -18.99 -9.88
N SER A 55 -12.69 -18.81 -8.91
CA SER A 55 -12.67 -19.57 -7.67
C SER A 55 -14.08 -19.81 -7.14
N CYS A 56 -14.23 -20.88 -6.36
CA CYS A 56 -15.45 -21.17 -5.65
C CYS A 56 -15.43 -20.48 -4.29
N ILE A 57 -16.34 -19.53 -4.08
CA ILE A 57 -16.41 -18.74 -2.85
C ILE A 57 -17.73 -18.96 -2.11
N ARG A 58 -17.76 -18.65 -0.81
CA ARG A 58 -18.99 -18.64 -0.02
C ARG A 58 -19.76 -17.34 -0.26
N THR A 59 -21.07 -17.46 -0.51
CA THR A 59 -22.00 -16.33 -0.68
C THR A 59 -23.26 -16.57 0.14
N THR A 60 -24.16 -15.59 0.18
CA THR A 60 -25.48 -15.74 0.82
C THR A 60 -26.39 -16.76 0.13
N GLN A 61 -26.10 -17.13 -1.13
CA GLN A 61 -26.86 -18.11 -1.92
C GLN A 61 -26.14 -19.47 -2.03
N GLY A 62 -25.20 -19.75 -1.12
CA GLY A 62 -24.35 -20.94 -1.14
C GLY A 62 -23.01 -20.73 -1.84
N ARG A 63 -22.29 -21.82 -2.13
CA ARG A 63 -21.01 -21.76 -2.84
C ARG A 63 -21.23 -21.49 -4.32
N ARG A 64 -20.63 -20.41 -4.84
CA ARG A 64 -20.75 -20.00 -6.25
C ARG A 64 -19.38 -19.82 -6.88
N VAL A 65 -19.32 -20.04 -8.19
CA VAL A 65 -18.16 -19.67 -8.99
C VAL A 65 -18.12 -18.14 -9.08
N ALA A 66 -16.98 -17.56 -8.81
CA ALA A 66 -16.74 -16.13 -8.97
C ALA A 66 -15.42 -15.90 -9.71
N THR A 67 -15.34 -14.80 -10.45
CA THR A 67 -14.08 -14.35 -11.07
C THR A 67 -13.47 -13.27 -10.19
N CYS A 68 -12.16 -13.34 -9.94
CA CYS A 68 -11.45 -12.27 -9.27
C CYS A 68 -11.29 -11.10 -10.24
N GLY A 69 -11.83 -9.93 -9.89
CA GLY A 69 -11.85 -8.78 -10.78
C GLY A 69 -11.96 -7.47 -10.02
N ARG A 70 -12.13 -6.37 -10.76
CA ARG A 70 -12.26 -5.04 -10.21
C ARG A 70 -13.73 -4.67 -10.06
N VAL A 71 -14.29 -4.89 -8.88
CA VAL A 71 -15.65 -4.43 -8.55
C VAL A 71 -15.53 -3.09 -7.84
N VAL A 72 -16.21 -2.06 -8.34
CA VAL A 72 -16.18 -0.68 -7.80
C VAL A 72 -14.75 -0.15 -7.55
N ASN A 73 -13.89 -0.28 -8.54
CA ASN A 73 -12.47 0.13 -8.51
C ASN A 73 -11.56 -0.63 -7.53
N MET A 74 -12.08 -1.60 -6.78
CA MET A 74 -11.32 -2.44 -5.84
C MET A 74 -11.29 -3.89 -6.30
N MET A 75 -10.24 -4.64 -5.95
CA MET A 75 -10.23 -6.09 -6.17
C MET A 75 -11.28 -6.77 -5.30
N SER A 76 -12.19 -7.50 -5.94
CA SER A 76 -13.29 -8.21 -5.28
C SER A 76 -13.80 -9.33 -6.18
N TRP A 77 -14.79 -10.06 -5.68
CA TRP A 77 -15.38 -11.19 -6.38
C TRP A 77 -16.57 -10.77 -7.25
N GLU A 78 -16.46 -11.01 -8.55
CA GLU A 78 -17.58 -10.98 -9.48
C GLU A 78 -18.31 -12.32 -9.40
N VAL A 79 -19.35 -12.37 -8.56
CA VAL A 79 -20.14 -13.58 -8.30
C VAL A 79 -20.98 -13.93 -9.52
N THR A 80 -20.90 -15.17 -9.98
CA THR A 80 -21.77 -15.69 -11.05
C THR A 80 -22.91 -16.51 -10.48
N GLU A 81 -23.95 -16.73 -11.29
CA GLU A 81 -25.06 -17.61 -10.91
C GLU A 81 -24.65 -19.09 -10.92
N THR A 82 -23.51 -19.44 -11.51
CA THR A 82 -23.03 -20.82 -11.62
C THR A 82 -22.69 -21.41 -10.24
N ALA A 83 -23.36 -22.51 -9.89
CA ALA A 83 -23.04 -23.29 -8.71
C ALA A 83 -21.66 -23.95 -8.84
N CYS A 84 -20.99 -24.14 -7.71
CA CYS A 84 -19.72 -24.88 -7.70
C CYS A 84 -19.96 -26.37 -8.05
N PRO A 85 -19.15 -26.96 -8.95
CA PRO A 85 -19.21 -28.39 -9.21
C PRO A 85 -18.79 -29.15 -7.95
N GLN A 86 -19.66 -30.03 -7.45
CA GLN A 86 -19.50 -30.94 -6.30
C GLN A 86 -18.56 -30.44 -5.20
N SER A 87 -19.14 -29.77 -4.20
CA SER A 87 -18.53 -29.55 -2.88
C SER A 87 -18.62 -30.80 -2.01
#